data_AF-A0A822FNE8-F1
#
_entry.id   AF-A0A822FNE8-F1
#
_cell.length_a   1.000
_cell.length_b   1.000
_cell.length_c   1.000
_cell.angle_alpha   90.00
_cell.angle_beta   90.00
_cell.angle_gamma   90.00
#
_symmetry.space_group_name_H-M   'P 1'
#
loop_
_entity.id
_entity.type
_entity.pdbx_description
1 polymer ?
#
loop_
_entity_poly.entity_id
_entity_poly.type
_entity_poly.pdbx_seq_one_letter_code
_entity_poly.pdbx_strand_id
1 'polypeptide(L)'
;RYIVSYVSLNNFFVTMVEQSNITGVDVLLGSRLIPENIVRNQPDQLEGVLLQINGHKEAIPIEHRVADGHVSSITQNSSINLAWRSALVHVVYARAWLDETSTKEQQKLAKHITKQVEILQIMTGDCQLDAYMNEVDPNEPD
;
A
#
# COMPACT_ATOMS: atom_id res chain seq x y z
N ARG A 1 -14.80 -24.84 3.65
CA ARG A 1 -13.53 -24.22 3.20
C ARG A 1 -12.79 -25.26 2.38
N TYR A 2 -12.54 -25.02 1.10
CA TYR A 2 -11.65 -25.86 0.30
C TYR A 2 -10.22 -25.35 0.52
N ILE A 3 -9.28 -26.25 0.78
CA ILE A 3 -7.85 -25.91 0.83
C ILE A 3 -7.28 -26.21 -0.55
N VAL A 4 -6.75 -25.19 -1.20
CA VAL A 4 -5.96 -25.35 -2.43
C VAL A 4 -4.50 -25.41 -2.00
N SER A 5 -3.82 -26.50 -2.38
CA SER A 5 -2.40 -26.71 -2.09
C SER A 5 -1.60 -26.73 -3.38
N TYR A 6 -0.38 -26.19 -3.32
CA TYR A 6 0.55 -26.16 -4.45
C TYR A 6 1.74 -27.07 -4.16
N VAL A 7 2.28 -27.70 -5.19
CA VAL A 7 3.38 -28.68 -5.06
C VAL A 7 4.72 -28.03 -4.71
N SER A 8 4.86 -26.72 -4.95
CA SER A 8 6.05 -25.93 -4.61
C SER A 8 5.70 -24.43 -4.59
N LEU A 9 6.60 -23.62 -4.02
CA LEU A 9 6.49 -22.15 -4.07
C LEU A 9 6.46 -21.64 -5.52
N ASN A 10 7.26 -22.23 -6.41
CA ASN A 10 7.27 -21.86 -7.83
C ASN A 10 5.91 -22.14 -8.48
N ASN A 11 5.32 -23.30 -8.22
CA ASN A 11 4.00 -23.63 -8.76
C ASN A 11 2.91 -22.69 -8.24
N PHE A 12 2.96 -22.31 -6.96
CA PHE A 12 2.12 -21.26 -6.42
C PHE A 12 2.30 -19.93 -7.16
N PHE A 13 3.55 -19.47 -7.32
CA PHE A 13 3.88 -18.18 -7.93
C PHE A 13 3.38 -18.10 -9.38
N VAL A 14 3.70 -19.09 -10.21
CA VAL A 14 3.24 -19.17 -11.62
C VAL A 14 1.71 -19.16 -11.70
N THR A 15 1.03 -19.87 -10.79
CA THR A 15 -0.43 -20.01 -10.86
C THR A 15 -1.17 -18.76 -10.38
N MET A 16 -0.69 -18.13 -9.30
CA MET A 16 -1.40 -17.07 -8.59
C MET A 16 -0.90 -15.66 -8.89
N VAL A 17 0.36 -15.51 -9.31
CA VAL A 17 1.06 -14.22 -9.36
C VAL A 17 1.56 -13.88 -10.76
N GLU A 18 2.01 -14.86 -11.55
CA GLU A 18 2.59 -14.63 -12.89
C GLU A 18 1.55 -14.30 -13.98
N GLN A 19 0.25 -14.23 -13.65
CA GLN A 19 -0.73 -13.72 -14.60
C GLN A 19 -0.36 -12.28 -14.95
N SER A 20 -0.07 -12.03 -16.23
CA SER A 20 0.38 -10.75 -16.81
C SER A 20 -0.18 -9.52 -16.08
N ASN A 21 0.66 -8.87 -15.27
CA ASN A 21 0.35 -7.54 -14.75
C ASN A 21 0.38 -6.52 -15.90
N ILE A 22 -0.57 -5.59 -15.90
CA ILE A 22 -0.60 -4.49 -16.85
C ILE A 22 0.57 -3.56 -16.50
N THR A 23 1.51 -3.37 -17.42
CA THR A 23 2.67 -2.48 -17.28
C THR A 23 2.68 -1.45 -18.42
N GLY A 24 3.53 -0.42 -18.30
CA GLY A 24 3.69 0.61 -19.35
C GLY A 24 2.65 1.73 -19.29
N VAL A 25 2.03 1.92 -18.13
CA VAL A 25 1.16 3.05 -17.83
C VAL A 25 1.86 4.02 -16.90
N ASP A 26 1.62 5.31 -17.09
CA ASP A 26 1.99 6.30 -16.09
C ASP A 26 1.14 6.11 -14.84
N VAL A 27 1.80 5.96 -13.69
CA VAL A 27 1.14 5.77 -12.40
C VAL A 27 1.79 6.64 -11.34
N LEU A 28 0.95 7.25 -10.52
CA LEU A 28 1.36 7.84 -9.25
C LEU A 28 0.86 6.93 -8.13
N LEU A 29 1.72 6.70 -7.15
CA LEU A 29 1.46 5.86 -6.00
C LEU A 29 1.55 6.70 -4.74
N GLY A 30 0.93 6.21 -3.68
CA GLY A 30 1.13 6.67 -2.32
C GLY A 30 0.78 5.55 -1.36
N SER A 31 1.52 5.37 -0.27
CA SER A 31 1.33 4.18 0.55
C SER A 31 1.58 4.38 2.04
N ARG A 32 1.01 3.48 2.83
CA ARG A 32 1.26 3.35 4.27
C ARG A 32 1.40 1.88 4.70
N LEU A 33 2.33 1.66 5.60
CA LEU A 33 2.55 0.44 6.36
C LEU A 33 1.68 0.51 7.60
N ILE A 34 0.61 -0.27 7.63
CA ILE A 34 -0.36 -0.29 8.72
C ILE A 34 0.10 -1.29 9.79
N PRO A 35 0.30 -0.85 11.05
CA PRO A 35 0.75 -1.73 12.12
C PRO A 35 -0.23 -2.85 12.46
N GLU A 36 0.29 -4.01 12.82
CA GLU A 36 -0.46 -5.19 13.26
C GLU A 36 -1.45 -4.86 14.39
N ASN A 37 -1.02 -4.07 15.38
CA ASN A 37 -1.87 -3.66 16.50
C ASN A 37 -3.14 -2.93 16.02
N ILE A 38 -3.01 -2.07 15.01
CA ILE A 38 -4.14 -1.35 14.42
C ILE A 38 -5.06 -2.33 13.69
N VAL A 39 -4.50 -3.19 12.84
CA VAL A 39 -5.26 -4.17 12.06
C VAL A 39 -6.04 -5.13 12.95
N ARG A 40 -5.45 -5.57 14.07
CA ARG A 40 -6.06 -6.56 14.97
C ARG A 40 -7.02 -5.95 15.98
N ASN A 41 -6.71 -4.77 16.52
CA ASN A 41 -7.42 -4.21 17.66
C ASN A 41 -8.33 -3.03 17.29
N GLN A 42 -8.19 -2.46 16.09
CA GLN A 42 -9.00 -1.33 15.59
C GLN A 42 -9.57 -1.61 14.19
N PRO A 43 -10.22 -2.77 13.95
CA PRO A 43 -10.71 -3.14 12.62
C PRO A 43 -11.76 -2.16 12.08
N ASP A 44 -12.64 -1.62 12.93
CA ASP A 44 -13.68 -0.67 12.51
C ASP A 44 -13.08 0.66 12.00
N GLN A 45 -11.99 1.11 12.64
CA GLN A 45 -11.28 2.32 12.19
C GLN A 45 -10.61 2.06 10.83
N LEU A 46 -9.98 0.88 10.67
CA LEU A 46 -9.35 0.48 9.42
C LEU A 46 -10.39 0.38 8.29
N GLU A 47 -11.54 -0.25 8.55
CA GLU A 47 -12.64 -0.33 7.59
C GLU A 47 -13.12 1.07 7.20
N GLY A 48 -13.33 1.97 8.17
CA GLY A 48 -13.76 3.34 7.90
C GLY A 48 -12.80 4.10 6.98
N VAL A 49 -11.50 3.99 7.22
CA VAL A 49 -10.46 4.60 6.38
C VAL A 49 -10.43 3.97 4.98
N LEU A 50 -10.46 2.65 4.89
CA LEU A 50 -10.46 1.94 3.60
C LEU A 50 -11.70 2.28 2.76
N LEU A 51 -12.88 2.38 3.38
CA LEU A 51 -14.10 2.82 2.71
C LEU A 51 -14.01 4.27 2.25
N GLN A 52 -13.40 5.15 3.06
CA GLN A 52 -13.21 6.55 2.71
C GLN A 52 -12.33 6.72 1.46
N ILE A 53 -11.21 5.99 1.38
CA ILE A 53 -10.31 6.05 0.21
C ILE A 53 -10.88 5.34 -1.03
N ASN A 54 -11.68 4.28 -0.82
CA ASN A 54 -12.30 3.47 -1.87
C ASN A 54 -13.58 4.11 -2.47
N GLY A 55 -14.14 5.15 -1.82
CA GLY A 55 -15.29 5.89 -2.32
C GLY A 55 -15.07 6.60 -3.66
N HIS A 56 -13.83 6.63 -4.16
CA HIS A 56 -13.47 7.27 -5.42
C HIS A 56 -13.24 6.23 -6.52
N LYS A 57 -14.22 6.10 -7.45
CA LYS A 57 -14.30 5.08 -8.52
C LYS A 57 -13.10 4.91 -9.45
N GLU A 58 -12.15 5.82 -9.40
CA GLU A 58 -10.96 5.84 -10.27
C GLU A 58 -9.68 5.40 -9.48
N ALA A 59 -9.82 5.18 -8.16
CA ALA A 59 -8.93 4.60 -7.12
C ALA A 59 -8.94 3.10 -7.03
N ILE A 60 -7.77 2.47 -7.07
CA ILE A 60 -7.58 1.13 -6.57
C ILE A 60 -6.70 1.21 -5.32
N PRO A 61 -7.27 1.06 -4.11
CA PRO A 61 -6.47 0.65 -2.96
C PRO A 61 -6.00 -0.78 -3.16
N ILE A 62 -4.69 -1.01 -3.06
CA ILE A 62 -4.04 -2.31 -3.16
C ILE A 62 -3.53 -2.66 -1.77
N GLU A 63 -3.92 -3.84 -1.27
CA GLU A 63 -3.53 -4.32 0.04
C GLU A 63 -2.56 -5.48 -0.10
N HIS A 64 -1.35 -5.32 0.45
CA HIS A 64 -0.37 -6.40 0.57
C HIS A 64 -0.29 -6.85 2.04
N ARG A 65 -0.50 -8.15 2.30
CA ARG A 65 -0.15 -8.73 3.60
C ARG A 65 1.35 -9.02 3.62
N VAL A 66 2.08 -8.25 4.42
CA VAL A 66 3.55 -8.25 4.43
C VAL A 66 4.07 -8.14 5.87
N ALA A 67 5.39 -8.19 6.02
CA ALA A 67 6.11 -7.68 7.20
C ALA A 67 5.94 -8.42 8.55
N ASP A 68 5.04 -9.40 8.63
CA ASP A 68 4.93 -10.31 9.78
C ASP A 68 6.04 -11.39 9.81
N GLY A 69 6.04 -12.24 10.84
CA GLY A 69 6.89 -13.40 10.98
C GLY A 69 8.37 -13.06 11.09
N HIS A 70 9.17 -13.47 10.10
CA HIS A 70 10.61 -13.26 10.17
C HIS A 70 10.97 -11.76 10.14
N VAL A 71 10.21 -10.96 9.40
CA VAL A 71 10.47 -9.52 9.23
C VAL A 71 10.26 -8.75 10.54
N SER A 72 9.28 -9.11 11.36
CA SER A 72 9.04 -8.50 12.67
C SER A 72 10.02 -8.99 13.75
N SER A 73 10.56 -10.20 13.60
CA SER A 73 11.44 -10.85 14.59
C SER A 73 12.94 -10.57 14.45
N ILE A 74 13.39 -10.00 13.32
CA ILE A 74 14.81 -9.85 13.04
C ILE A 74 15.45 -8.75 13.90
N THR A 75 16.53 -9.10 14.59
CA THR A 75 17.28 -8.21 15.51
C THR A 75 18.57 -7.66 14.89
N GLN A 76 18.87 -8.04 13.65
CA GLN A 76 20.07 -7.59 12.94
C GLN A 76 19.93 -6.11 12.57
N ASN A 77 20.98 -5.34 12.79
CA ASN A 77 21.01 -3.94 12.40
C ASN A 77 20.97 -3.81 10.88
N SER A 78 20.02 -3.02 10.38
CA SER A 78 19.85 -2.72 8.98
C SER A 78 19.32 -1.29 8.81
N SER A 79 19.44 -0.71 7.62
CA SER A 79 18.84 0.58 7.28
C SER A 79 17.35 0.48 6.92
N ILE A 80 16.74 -0.69 7.09
CA ILE A 80 15.32 -0.87 6.83
C ILE A 80 14.51 -0.07 7.85
N ASN A 81 13.54 0.69 7.33
CA ASN A 81 12.64 1.49 8.12
C ASN A 81 11.94 0.65 9.21
N LEU A 82 11.91 1.16 10.45
CA LEU A 82 11.36 0.46 11.61
C LEU A 82 9.86 0.16 11.50
N ALA A 83 9.12 0.92 10.68
CA ALA A 83 7.71 0.66 10.38
C ALA A 83 7.49 -0.78 9.86
N TRP A 84 8.47 -1.35 9.14
CA TRP A 84 8.42 -2.75 8.69
C TRP A 84 8.41 -3.76 9.84
N ARG A 85 8.83 -3.41 11.06
CA ARG A 85 8.85 -4.34 12.19
C ARG A 85 7.49 -4.52 12.85
N SER A 86 6.60 -3.54 12.70
CA SER A 86 5.26 -3.55 13.28
C SER A 86 4.16 -3.73 12.24
N ALA A 87 4.45 -3.52 10.96
CA ALA A 87 3.47 -3.61 9.88
C ALA A 87 2.89 -5.03 9.71
N LEU A 88 1.60 -5.11 9.38
CA LEU A 88 0.94 -6.34 8.92
C LEU A 88 0.34 -6.19 7.52
N VAL A 89 -0.06 -4.96 7.17
CA VAL A 89 -0.66 -4.63 5.88
C VAL A 89 0.07 -3.43 5.32
N HIS A 90 0.43 -3.50 4.04
CA HIS A 90 0.89 -2.36 3.27
C HIS A 90 -0.22 -1.97 2.31
N VAL A 91 -0.74 -0.75 2.48
CA VAL A 91 -1.82 -0.21 1.64
C VAL A 91 -1.19 0.77 0.66
N VAL A 92 -1.44 0.56 -0.62
CA VAL A 92 -1.02 1.42 -1.72
C VAL A 92 -2.25 2.01 -2.37
N TYR A 93 -2.23 3.31 -2.60
CA TYR A 93 -3.22 4.02 -3.38
C TYR A 93 -2.60 4.38 -4.72
N ALA A 94 -3.18 3.85 -5.81
CA ALA A 94 -2.64 4.03 -7.16
C ALA A 94 -3.59 4.83 -8.05
N ARG A 95 -3.05 5.80 -8.80
CA ARG A 95 -3.75 6.50 -9.89
C ARG A 95 -2.93 6.44 -11.14
N ALA A 96 -3.52 5.90 -12.20
CA ALA A 96 -2.94 5.96 -13.54
C ALA A 96 -3.61 7.07 -14.35
N TRP A 97 -2.95 7.50 -15.41
CA TRP A 97 -3.52 8.38 -16.43
C TRP A 97 -3.08 7.95 -17.83
N LEU A 98 -3.76 8.50 -18.85
CA LEU A 98 -3.40 8.30 -20.25
C LEU A 98 -2.34 9.32 -20.68
N ASP A 99 -1.51 8.96 -21.65
CA ASP A 99 -0.42 9.81 -22.17
C ASP A 99 -0.90 11.20 -22.62
N GLU A 100 -2.15 11.34 -23.08
CA GLU A 100 -2.73 12.60 -23.53
C GLU A 100 -3.25 13.49 -22.38
N THR A 101 -3.18 13.03 -21.12
CA THR A 101 -3.67 13.77 -19.96
C THR A 101 -2.88 15.06 -19.76
N SER A 102 -3.57 16.19 -19.63
CA SER A 102 -2.89 17.48 -19.51
C SER A 102 -2.11 17.61 -18.20
N THR A 103 -1.03 18.40 -18.19
CA THR A 103 -0.26 18.68 -16.97
C THR A 103 -1.13 19.23 -15.83
N LYS A 104 -2.16 20.03 -16.16
CA LYS A 104 -3.10 20.56 -15.18
C LYS A 104 -3.92 19.45 -14.52
N GLU A 105 -4.30 18.43 -15.28
CA GLU A 105 -5.01 17.26 -14.75
C GLU A 105 -4.07 16.35 -13.96
N GLN A 106 -2.85 16.11 -14.44
CA GLN A 106 -1.82 15.38 -13.69
C GLN A 106 -1.57 16.02 -12.31
N GLN A 107 -1.48 17.35 -12.23
CA GLN A 107 -1.35 18.06 -10.95
C GLN A 107 -2.57 17.90 -10.02
N LYS A 108 -3.79 17.79 -10.59
CA LYS A 108 -4.99 17.51 -9.79
C LYS A 108 -4.96 16.07 -9.26
N LEU A 109 -4.50 15.12 -10.07
CA LEU A 109 -4.33 13.73 -9.67
C LEU A 109 -3.27 13.61 -8.55
N ALA A 110 -2.14 14.31 -8.68
CA ALA A 110 -1.12 14.36 -7.64
C ALA A 110 -1.68 14.86 -6.31
N LYS A 111 -2.32 16.04 -6.31
CA LYS A 111 -2.99 16.58 -5.12
C LYS A 111 -4.08 15.67 -4.57
N HIS A 112 -4.73 14.89 -5.43
CA HIS A 112 -5.71 13.91 -4.98
C HIS A 112 -5.04 12.76 -4.25
N ILE A 113 -3.98 12.16 -4.81
CA ILE A 113 -3.21 11.10 -4.12
C ILE A 113 -2.72 11.57 -2.76
N THR A 114 -2.09 12.74 -2.67
CA THR A 114 -1.58 13.26 -1.40
C THR A 114 -2.67 13.29 -0.33
N LYS A 115 -3.88 13.75 -0.68
CA LYS A 115 -5.04 13.75 0.24
C LYS A 115 -5.50 12.35 0.66
N GLN A 116 -5.39 11.36 -0.22
CA GLN A 116 -5.77 9.98 0.12
C GLN A 116 -4.72 9.35 1.04
N VAL A 117 -3.45 9.69 0.85
CA VAL A 117 -2.37 9.28 1.74
C VAL A 117 -2.49 9.95 3.11
N GLU A 118 -2.89 11.23 3.18
CA GLU A 118 -3.22 11.91 4.45
C GLU A 118 -4.35 11.18 5.21
N ILE A 119 -5.34 10.65 4.51
CA ILE A 119 -6.40 9.84 5.14
C ILE A 119 -5.82 8.53 5.69
N LEU A 120 -4.89 7.88 4.97
CA LEU A 120 -4.19 6.68 5.46
C LEU A 120 -3.32 6.97 6.69
N GLN A 121 -2.74 8.17 6.82
CA GLN A 121 -1.95 8.56 8.00
C GLN A 121 -2.75 8.52 9.31
N ILE A 122 -4.08 8.68 9.25
CA ILE A 122 -4.95 8.56 10.44
C ILE A 122 -4.77 7.21 11.13
N MET A 123 -4.43 6.16 10.38
CA MET A 123 -4.22 4.81 10.90
C MET A 123 -2.84 4.60 11.52
N THR A 124 -1.86 5.42 11.13
CA THR A 124 -0.45 5.28 11.53
C THR A 124 -0.06 6.25 12.65
N GLY A 125 -0.92 7.23 12.96
CA GLY A 125 -0.66 8.25 13.97
C GLY A 125 0.46 9.20 13.56
N ASP A 126 1.19 9.77 14.53
CA ASP A 126 2.30 10.71 14.30
C ASP A 126 3.57 10.03 13.73
N CYS A 127 3.53 8.74 13.41
CA CYS A 127 4.63 8.03 12.76
C CYS A 127 4.70 8.42 11.27
N GLN A 128 5.34 9.57 11.00
CA GLN A 128 5.58 10.08 9.64
C GLN A 128 6.39 9.13 8.75
N LEU A 129 7.06 8.13 9.34
CA LEU A 129 7.95 7.21 8.62
C LEU A 129 7.26 5.94 8.12
N ASP A 130 5.93 5.88 8.05
CA ASP A 130 5.25 4.61 7.74
C ASP A 130 5.04 4.38 6.23
N ALA A 131 5.69 5.15 5.35
CA ALA A 131 5.65 4.94 3.91
C ALA A 131 6.72 3.95 3.42
N TYR A 132 6.40 3.20 2.36
CA TYR A 132 7.42 2.45 1.62
C TYR A 132 7.96 3.28 0.46
N MET A 133 9.24 3.66 0.54
CA MET A 133 9.89 4.58 -0.40
C MET A 133 9.74 4.23 -1.88
N ASN A 134 9.63 2.94 -2.24
CA ASN A 134 9.47 2.55 -3.65
C ASN A 134 8.04 2.74 -4.18
N GLU A 135 7.07 2.99 -3.29
CA GLU A 135 5.64 3.14 -3.61
C GLU A 135 5.03 4.31 -2.82
N VAL A 136 5.83 5.35 -2.58
CA VAL A 136 5.45 6.57 -1.85
C VAL A 136 4.92 7.63 -2.81
N ASP A 137 4.14 8.58 -2.28
CA ASP A 137 3.78 9.78 -3.03
C ASP A 137 4.96 10.76 -2.98
N PRO A 138 5.61 11.07 -4.11
CA PRO A 138 6.74 12.00 -4.13
C PRO A 138 6.35 13.46 -3.84
N ASN A 139 5.05 13.76 -3.73
CA ASN A 139 4.53 15.09 -3.45
C ASN A 139 4.22 15.30 -1.96
N GLU A 140 4.41 14.28 -1.11
CA GLU A 140 4.30 14.45 0.33
C GLU A 140 5.38 15.43 0.82
N PRO A 141 5.04 16.31 1.78
CA PRO A 141 6.00 17.29 2.29
C PRO A 141 7.12 16.65 3.13
N ASP A 142 6.87 15.48 3.70
CA ASP A 142 7.70 14.76 4.66
C ASP A 142 7.99 13.33 4.20
#